data_AF-R6YZ04-F1
#
_entry.id   AF-R6YZ04-F1
#
_cell.length_a   1.000
_cell.length_b   1.000
_cell.length_c   1.000
_cell.angle_alpha   90.00
_cell.angle_beta   90.00
_cell.angle_gamma   90.00
#
_symmetry.space_group_name_H-M   'P 1'
#
loop_
_entity.id
_entity.type
_entity.pdbx_description
1 polymer ?
#
loop_
_entity_poly.entity_id
_entity_poly.type
_entity_poly.pdbx_seq_one_letter_code
_entity_poly.pdbx_strand_id
1 'polypeptide(L)'
;MNIRKISYTALFTALAVILHYVEGLIPLPVPIIGFKLGLANIVGVFTLFYLGWSYYVISNVARVLLVALLSTGFGTAFFLSVSGMVLSTVASILLFKFSRCSIFGISTVSSFFHVLGQVLMYILITLTPYLISYLPILASLSMLAGFILAFLSKFLLERLPPVKEYGFASNQNKKIIKKS
;
A
#
# COMPACT_ATOMS: atom_id res chain seq x y z
N MET A 1 -4.11 24.79 4.59
CA MET A 1 -4.47 23.44 4.10
C MET A 1 -5.26 23.60 2.81
N ASN A 2 -4.80 23.07 1.67
CA ASN A 2 -5.47 23.32 0.37
C ASN A 2 -6.61 22.31 0.17
N ILE A 3 -7.84 22.81 -0.04
CA ILE A 3 -9.07 22.03 -0.27
C ILE A 3 -8.85 20.98 -1.37
N ARG A 4 -8.14 21.35 -2.45
CA ARG A 4 -7.85 20.45 -3.57
C ARG A 4 -7.08 19.20 -3.13
N LYS A 5 -6.15 19.33 -2.17
CA LYS A 5 -5.34 18.20 -1.66
C LYS A 5 -6.19 17.25 -0.82
N ILE A 6 -7.12 17.79 -0.04
CA ILE A 6 -8.07 16.98 0.73
C ILE A 6 -8.96 16.18 -0.22
N SER A 7 -9.49 16.81 -1.27
CA SER A 7 -10.32 16.14 -2.27
C SER A 7 -9.57 15.00 -2.98
N TYR A 8 -8.31 15.22 -3.40
CA TYR A 8 -7.52 14.14 -3.99
C TYR A 8 -7.21 13.02 -2.99
N THR A 9 -6.88 13.36 -1.75
CA THR A 9 -6.61 12.36 -0.70
C THR A 9 -7.85 11.50 -0.45
N ALA A 10 -9.03 12.13 -0.35
CA ALA A 10 -10.30 11.42 -0.19
C ALA A 10 -10.60 10.51 -1.39
N LEU A 11 -10.37 10.99 -2.60
CA LEU A 11 -10.57 10.22 -3.83
C LEU A 11 -9.63 9.00 -3.90
N PHE A 12 -8.35 9.17 -3.58
CA PHE A 12 -7.42 8.03 -3.52
C PHE A 12 -7.74 7.09 -2.37
N THR A 13 -8.17 7.60 -1.21
CA THR A 13 -8.61 6.74 -0.11
C THR A 13 -9.82 5.90 -0.52
N ALA A 14 -10.81 6.50 -1.18
CA ALA A 14 -11.98 5.79 -1.69
C ALA A 14 -11.59 4.71 -2.71
N LEU A 15 -10.71 5.04 -3.66
CA LEU A 15 -10.17 4.07 -4.61
C LEU A 15 -9.45 2.90 -3.91
N ALA A 16 -8.67 3.20 -2.87
CA ALA A 16 -7.96 2.20 -2.09
C ALA A 16 -8.92 1.26 -1.34
N VAL A 17 -10.04 1.78 -0.83
CA VAL A 17 -11.11 0.98 -0.19
C VAL A 17 -11.79 0.09 -1.22
N ILE A 18 -12.12 0.59 -2.42
CA ILE A 18 -12.72 -0.21 -3.49
C ILE A 18 -11.79 -1.33 -3.92
N LEU A 19 -10.51 -1.04 -4.16
CA LEU A 19 -9.52 -2.08 -4.52
C LEU A 19 -9.34 -3.10 -3.40
N HIS A 20 -9.41 -2.68 -2.13
CA HIS A 20 -9.35 -3.58 -0.99
C HIS A 20 -10.56 -4.52 -0.89
N TYR A 21 -11.73 -4.04 -1.33
CA TYR A 21 -12.94 -4.85 -1.43
C TYR A 21 -12.84 -5.85 -2.59
N VAL A 22 -12.44 -5.39 -3.78
CA VAL A 22 -12.23 -6.23 -4.97
C VAL A 22 -11.19 -7.33 -4.70
N GLU A 23 -10.10 -6.98 -4.01
CA GLU A 23 -9.09 -7.94 -3.57
C GLU A 23 -9.66 -9.03 -2.64
N GLY A 24 -10.64 -8.68 -1.79
CA GLY A 24 -11.33 -9.65 -0.94
C GLY A 24 -12.23 -10.62 -1.72
N LEU A 25 -12.56 -10.33 -2.98
CA LEU A 25 -13.32 -11.24 -3.85
C LEU A 25 -12.42 -12.26 -4.55
N ILE A 26 -11.11 -12.05 -4.56
CA ILE A 26 -10.16 -12.98 -5.19
C ILE A 26 -9.89 -14.12 -4.20
N PRO A 27 -10.32 -15.36 -4.49
CA PRO A 27 -10.03 -16.49 -3.62
C PRO A 27 -8.52 -16.74 -3.64
N LEU A 28 -7.90 -16.65 -2.47
CA LEU A 28 -6.48 -16.97 -2.34
C LEU A 28 -6.32 -18.49 -2.16
N PRO A 29 -5.26 -19.09 -2.73
CA PRO A 29 -4.99 -20.52 -2.61
C PRO A 29 -4.55 -20.95 -1.19
N VAL A 30 -4.83 -20.12 -0.18
CA VAL A 30 -4.30 -20.25 1.18
C VAL A 30 -5.48 -20.20 2.16
N PRO A 31 -5.59 -21.15 3.11
CA PRO A 31 -6.71 -21.24 4.03
C PRO A 31 -6.64 -20.20 5.17
N ILE A 32 -6.17 -18.98 4.90
CA ILE A 32 -5.99 -17.92 5.89
C ILE A 32 -7.09 -16.88 5.69
N ILE A 33 -8.11 -16.94 6.54
CA ILE A 33 -9.22 -15.98 6.53
C ILE A 33 -8.68 -14.58 6.88
N GLY A 34 -8.92 -13.61 5.99
CA GLY A 34 -8.53 -12.21 6.16
C GLY A 34 -7.16 -11.82 5.58
N PHE A 35 -6.43 -12.77 4.97
CA PHE A 35 -5.18 -12.48 4.28
C PHE A 35 -5.45 -11.83 2.91
N LYS A 36 -4.62 -10.86 2.51
CA LYS A 36 -4.78 -10.09 1.26
C LYS A 36 -3.42 -9.85 0.58
N LEU A 37 -3.41 -9.83 -0.75
CA LEU A 37 -2.20 -9.67 -1.57
C LEU A 37 -1.50 -8.31 -1.39
N GLY A 38 -2.19 -7.30 -0.87
CA GLY A 38 -1.71 -5.94 -0.71
C GLY A 38 -2.02 -5.03 -1.90
N LEU A 39 -2.96 -5.38 -2.79
CA LEU A 39 -3.39 -4.56 -3.93
C LEU A 39 -3.83 -3.15 -3.48
N ALA A 40 -4.53 -3.07 -2.35
CA ALA A 40 -4.98 -1.80 -1.78
C ALA A 40 -3.84 -0.86 -1.34
N ASN A 41 -2.65 -1.41 -1.00
CA ASN A 41 -1.51 -0.62 -0.52
C ASN A 41 -0.83 0.17 -1.67
N ILE A 42 -1.05 -0.21 -2.93
CA ILE A 42 -0.51 0.51 -4.09
C ILE A 42 -1.09 1.91 -4.21
N VAL A 43 -2.38 2.13 -3.95
CA VAL A 43 -2.94 3.49 -3.99
C VAL A 43 -2.27 4.39 -2.97
N GLY A 44 -1.82 3.81 -1.85
CA GLY A 44 -0.93 4.47 -0.91
C GLY A 44 0.40 4.86 -1.55
N VAL A 45 1.11 3.95 -2.21
CA VAL A 45 2.38 4.27 -2.90
C VAL A 45 2.19 5.33 -3.98
N PHE A 46 1.12 5.26 -4.79
CA PHE A 46 0.78 6.33 -5.72
C PHE A 46 0.60 7.68 -5.00
N THR A 47 -0.14 7.68 -3.88
CA THR A 47 -0.35 8.87 -3.04
C THR A 47 0.98 9.42 -2.49
N LEU A 48 1.93 8.55 -2.13
CA LEU A 48 3.27 8.92 -1.67
C LEU A 48 4.03 9.72 -2.74
N PHE A 49 3.97 9.31 -4.00
CA PHE A 49 4.65 10.01 -5.11
C PHE A 49 3.89 11.24 -5.64
N TYR A 50 2.56 11.24 -5.55
CA TYR A 50 1.72 12.33 -6.06
C TYR A 50 1.48 13.46 -5.04
N LEU A 51 1.17 13.12 -3.79
CA LEU A 51 0.85 14.08 -2.72
C LEU A 51 1.92 14.18 -1.63
N GLY A 52 2.76 13.15 -1.46
CA GLY A 52 3.82 13.10 -0.46
C GLY A 52 3.51 12.20 0.74
N TRP A 53 4.49 12.06 1.63
CA TRP A 53 4.46 11.08 2.73
C TRP A 53 3.37 11.34 3.77
N SER A 54 3.03 12.59 4.07
CA SER A 54 1.99 12.89 5.07
C SER A 54 0.61 12.41 4.61
N TYR A 55 0.25 12.62 3.33
CA TYR A 55 -1.02 12.16 2.77
C TYR A 55 -1.05 10.65 2.54
N TYR A 56 0.11 10.04 2.26
CA TYR A 56 0.24 8.59 2.22
C TYR A 56 -0.18 7.93 3.54
N VAL A 57 0.35 8.42 4.66
CA VAL A 57 0.01 7.91 6.00
C VAL A 57 -1.48 8.12 6.30
N ILE A 58 -2.00 9.33 6.05
CA ILE A 58 -3.42 9.65 6.29
C ILE A 58 -4.34 8.72 5.48
N SER A 59 -4.07 8.55 4.19
CA SER A 59 -4.86 7.70 3.30
C SER A 59 -4.84 6.24 3.76
N ASN A 60 -3.68 5.71 4.14
CA ASN A 60 -3.55 4.34 4.62
C ASN A 60 -4.30 4.09 5.94
N VAL A 61 -4.17 5.01 6.91
CA VAL A 61 -4.88 4.91 8.20
C VAL A 61 -6.39 5.02 7.98
N ALA A 62 -6.83 6.00 7.21
CA ALA A 62 -8.24 6.18 6.88
C ALA A 62 -8.81 4.94 6.18
N ARG A 63 -8.08 4.37 5.22
CA ARG A 63 -8.46 3.13 4.53
C ARG A 63 -8.66 1.98 5.51
N VAL A 64 -7.72 1.72 6.42
CA VAL A 64 -7.82 0.59 7.37
C VAL A 64 -9.01 0.78 8.31
N LEU A 65 -9.24 2.00 8.80
CA LEU A 65 -10.40 2.32 9.64
C LEU A 65 -11.72 2.15 8.89
N LEU A 66 -11.83 2.70 7.67
CA LEU A 66 -13.04 2.59 6.86
C LEU A 66 -13.35 1.13 6.50
N VAL A 67 -12.34 0.36 6.13
CA VAL A 67 -12.50 -1.08 5.86
C VAL A 67 -12.98 -1.82 7.10
N ALA A 68 -12.41 -1.51 8.28
CA ALA A 68 -12.84 -2.14 9.53
C ALA A 68 -14.32 -1.86 9.81
N LEU A 69 -14.74 -0.61 9.63
CA LEU A 69 -16.13 -0.18 9.81
C LEU A 69 -17.09 -0.82 8.80
N LEU A 70 -16.67 -0.98 7.55
CA LEU A 70 -17.52 -1.53 6.47
C LEU A 70 -17.56 -3.05 6.45
N SER A 71 -16.56 -3.72 7.03
CA SER A 71 -16.43 -5.17 6.99
C SER A 71 -17.00 -5.79 8.27
N THR A 72 -16.19 -6.51 9.06
CA THR A 72 -16.64 -7.24 10.25
C THR A 72 -16.34 -6.51 11.58
N GLY A 73 -15.86 -5.27 11.53
CA GLY A 73 -15.42 -4.52 12.71
C GLY A 73 -13.94 -4.76 13.07
N PHE A 74 -13.62 -4.59 14.36
CA PHE A 74 -12.26 -4.62 14.90
C PHE A 74 -11.78 -6.05 15.27
N GLY A 75 -11.95 -7.01 14.35
CA GLY A 75 -11.54 -8.41 14.54
C GLY A 75 -10.15 -8.75 13.99
N THR A 76 -9.86 -10.04 13.78
CA THR A 76 -8.56 -10.53 13.26
C THR A 76 -8.15 -9.84 11.94
N ALA A 77 -9.10 -9.64 11.02
CA ALA A 77 -8.87 -8.95 9.75
C ALA A 77 -8.39 -7.49 9.92
N PHE A 78 -8.86 -6.80 10.97
CA PHE A 78 -8.41 -5.46 11.31
C PHE A 78 -6.96 -5.48 11.78
N PHE A 79 -6.61 -6.35 12.73
CA PHE A 79 -5.24 -6.46 13.25
C PHE A 79 -4.23 -6.86 12.17
N LEU A 80 -4.60 -7.80 11.30
CA LEU A 80 -3.85 -8.16 10.09
C LEU A 80 -3.58 -6.92 9.23
N SER A 81 -4.63 -6.16 8.91
CA SER A 81 -4.55 -4.96 8.08
C SER A 81 -3.71 -3.85 8.71
N VAL A 82 -3.83 -3.63 10.03
CA VAL A 82 -3.05 -2.64 10.78
C VAL A 82 -1.57 -3.03 10.79
N SER A 83 -1.25 -4.26 11.16
CA SER A 83 0.13 -4.74 11.22
C SER A 83 0.81 -4.63 9.86
N GLY A 84 0.16 -5.13 8.81
CA GLY A 84 0.66 -5.00 7.44
C GLY A 84 0.80 -3.55 7.00
N MET A 85 -0.15 -2.68 7.32
CA MET A 85 -0.10 -1.25 6.98
C MET A 85 1.06 -0.55 7.68
N VAL A 86 1.27 -0.78 8.98
CA VAL A 86 2.34 -0.13 9.75
C VAL A 86 3.70 -0.54 9.18
N LEU A 87 3.92 -1.84 8.99
CA LEU A 87 5.19 -2.37 8.52
C LEU A 87 5.52 -1.88 7.10
N SER A 88 4.53 -1.90 6.20
CA SER A 88 4.70 -1.41 4.83
C SER A 88 4.93 0.10 4.77
N THR A 89 4.22 0.88 5.59
CA THR A 89 4.32 2.35 5.63
C THR A 89 5.70 2.78 6.12
N VAL A 90 6.20 2.16 7.18
CA VAL A 90 7.53 2.43 7.73
C VAL A 90 8.61 2.09 6.69
N ALA A 91 8.55 0.90 6.07
CA ALA A 91 9.50 0.50 5.04
C ALA A 91 9.49 1.46 3.83
N SER A 92 8.30 1.89 3.39
CA SER A 92 8.15 2.79 2.24
C SER A 92 8.73 4.18 2.52
N ILE A 93 8.46 4.74 3.72
CA ILE A 93 8.99 6.05 4.12
C ILE A 93 10.52 5.99 4.28
N LEU A 94 11.05 4.90 4.83
CA LEU A 94 12.48 4.72 4.99
C LEU A 94 13.18 4.67 3.62
N LEU A 95 12.69 3.84 2.69
CA LEU A 95 13.23 3.79 1.33
C LEU A 95 13.11 5.13 0.60
N PHE A 96 11.98 5.82 0.77
CA PHE A 96 11.75 7.12 0.14
C PHE A 96 12.73 8.18 0.63
N LYS A 97 13.08 8.19 1.92
CA LYS A 97 14.02 9.15 2.51
C LYS A 97 15.48 8.81 2.21
N PHE A 98 15.86 7.53 2.31
CA PHE A 98 17.26 7.13 2.32
C PHE A 98 17.82 6.74 0.94
N SER A 99 17.00 6.17 0.05
CA SER A 99 17.55 5.42 -1.09
C SER A 99 17.16 5.93 -2.48
N ARG A 100 16.35 7.00 -2.59
CA ARG A 100 15.79 7.52 -3.87
C ARG A 100 15.35 6.38 -4.82
N CYS A 101 14.75 5.33 -4.26
CA CYS A 101 14.34 4.17 -5.03
C CYS A 101 13.27 4.55 -6.05
N SER A 102 13.24 3.83 -7.17
CA SER A 102 12.18 3.96 -8.17
C SER A 102 10.81 3.60 -7.57
N ILE A 103 9.73 4.03 -8.23
CA ILE A 103 8.35 3.62 -7.91
C ILE A 103 8.23 2.10 -7.81
N PHE A 104 8.91 1.37 -8.69
CA PHE A 104 8.95 -0.08 -8.68
C PHE A 104 9.56 -0.63 -7.39
N GLY A 105 10.73 -0.12 -6.98
CA GLY A 105 11.40 -0.57 -5.76
C GLY A 105 10.57 -0.30 -4.51
N ILE A 106 10.00 0.91 -4.37
CA ILE A 106 9.16 1.25 -3.21
C ILE A 106 7.89 0.40 -3.19
N SER A 107 7.23 0.19 -4.33
CA SER A 107 6.03 -0.63 -4.41
C SER A 107 6.30 -2.09 -4.04
N THR A 108 7.33 -2.71 -4.63
CA THR A 108 7.68 -4.12 -4.37
C THR A 108 8.06 -4.34 -2.90
N VAL A 109 8.86 -3.45 -2.31
CA VAL A 109 9.24 -3.53 -0.90
C VAL A 109 8.03 -3.30 0.01
N SER A 110 7.18 -2.31 -0.31
CA SER A 110 5.94 -2.06 0.44
C SER A 110 5.02 -3.28 0.44
N SER A 111 4.81 -3.92 -0.71
CA SER A 111 4.02 -5.14 -0.84
C SER A 111 4.57 -6.29 0.00
N PHE A 112 5.89 -6.53 -0.07
CA PHE A 112 6.55 -7.55 0.74
C PHE A 112 6.33 -7.33 2.25
N PHE A 113 6.63 -6.13 2.75
CA PHE A 113 6.46 -5.83 4.18
C PHE A 113 4.99 -5.80 4.61
N HIS A 114 4.06 -5.50 3.70
CA HIS A 114 2.63 -5.58 3.99
C HIS A 114 2.19 -7.01 4.31
N VAL A 115 2.57 -7.95 3.44
CA VAL A 115 2.29 -9.38 3.62
C VAL A 115 3.04 -9.95 4.82
N LEU A 116 4.30 -9.55 5.01
CA LEU A 116 5.07 -9.96 6.19
C LEU A 116 4.37 -9.56 7.49
N GLY A 117 3.90 -8.31 7.59
CA GLY A 117 3.17 -7.84 8.77
C GLY A 117 1.86 -8.58 9.01
N GLN A 118 1.13 -8.92 7.94
CA GLN A 118 -0.08 -9.75 8.04
C GLN A 118 0.25 -11.15 8.59
N VAL A 119 1.24 -11.84 8.00
CA VAL A 119 1.63 -13.19 8.44
C VAL A 119 2.11 -13.19 9.89
N LEU A 120 2.95 -12.23 10.28
CA LEU A 120 3.44 -12.11 11.66
C LEU A 120 2.30 -11.89 12.65
N MET A 121 1.34 -11.01 12.32
CA MET A 121 0.20 -10.77 13.20
C MET A 121 -0.73 -11.99 13.27
N TYR A 122 -0.91 -12.70 12.16
CA TYR A 122 -1.71 -13.92 12.17
C TYR A 122 -1.10 -14.97 13.08
N ILE A 123 0.20 -15.24 12.94
CA ILE A 123 0.94 -16.18 13.80
C ILE A 123 0.81 -15.79 15.27
N LEU A 124 0.85 -14.49 15.58
CA LEU A 124 0.71 -13.99 16.95
C LEU A 124 -0.70 -14.23 17.50
N ILE A 125 -1.75 -14.11 16.68
CA ILE A 125 -3.14 -14.34 17.11
C ILE A 125 -3.45 -15.84 17.23
N THR A 126 -3.02 -16.65 16.26
CA THR A 126 -3.37 -18.08 16.20
C THR A 126 -2.38 -18.99 16.91
N LEU A 127 -1.22 -18.46 17.32
CA LEU A 127 -0.12 -19.20 17.94
C LEU A 127 0.38 -20.38 17.07
N THR A 128 0.27 -20.26 15.75
CA THR A 128 0.66 -21.31 14.77
C THR A 128 1.86 -20.88 13.93
N PRO A 129 3.11 -21.09 14.41
CA PRO A 129 4.32 -20.61 13.74
C PRO A 129 4.55 -21.25 12.36
N TYR A 130 3.97 -22.42 12.09
CA TYR A 130 4.06 -23.12 10.82
C TYR A 130 3.60 -22.27 9.61
N LEU A 131 2.76 -21.26 9.84
CA LEU A 131 2.28 -20.39 8.76
C LEU A 131 3.38 -19.56 8.09
N ILE A 132 4.53 -19.38 8.74
CA ILE A 132 5.68 -18.71 8.12
C ILE A 132 6.12 -19.43 6.83
N SER A 133 5.88 -20.74 6.72
CA SER A 133 6.19 -21.55 5.53
C SER A 133 5.41 -21.13 4.28
N TYR A 134 4.26 -20.45 4.44
CA TYR A 134 3.52 -19.87 3.31
C TYR A 134 4.10 -18.54 2.84
N LEU A 135 4.86 -17.85 3.70
CA LEU A 135 5.40 -16.52 3.40
C LEU A 135 6.17 -16.45 2.06
N PRO A 136 7.03 -17.42 1.66
CA PRO A 136 7.74 -17.34 0.38
C PRO A 136 6.79 -17.27 -0.83
N ILE A 137 5.71 -18.04 -0.81
CA ILE A 137 4.72 -18.10 -1.89
C ILE A 137 3.90 -16.80 -1.90
N LEU A 138 3.41 -16.39 -0.74
CA LEU A 138 2.61 -15.17 -0.56
C LEU A 138 3.40 -13.90 -0.90
N ALA A 139 4.65 -13.83 -0.45
CA ALA A 139 5.57 -12.73 -0.73
C ALA A 139 5.83 -12.62 -2.23
N SER A 140 6.09 -13.74 -2.91
CA SER A 140 6.34 -13.74 -4.36
C SER A 140 5.13 -13.22 -5.15
N LEU A 141 3.92 -13.68 -4.81
CA LEU A 141 2.68 -13.20 -5.42
C LEU A 141 2.45 -11.71 -5.14
N SER A 142 2.67 -11.27 -3.89
CA SER A 142 2.50 -9.87 -3.48
C SER A 142 3.51 -8.94 -4.15
N MET A 143 4.76 -9.37 -4.30
CA MET A 143 5.80 -8.63 -5.00
C MET A 143 5.48 -8.50 -6.49
N LEU A 144 4.99 -9.57 -7.14
CA LEU A 144 4.56 -9.54 -8.52
C LEU A 144 3.38 -8.58 -8.73
N ALA A 145 2.36 -8.66 -7.86
CA ALA A 145 1.25 -7.71 -7.85
C ALA A 145 1.76 -6.27 -7.65
N GLY A 146 2.65 -6.05 -6.67
CA GLY A 146 3.28 -4.75 -6.41
C GLY A 146 4.03 -4.20 -7.61
N PHE A 147 4.70 -5.05 -8.40
CA PHE A 147 5.39 -4.66 -9.62
C PHE A 147 4.43 -4.25 -10.74
N ILE A 148 3.40 -5.06 -11.02
CA ILE A 148 2.38 -4.77 -12.05
C ILE A 148 1.67 -3.44 -11.72
N LEU A 149 1.35 -3.23 -10.45
CA LEU A 149 0.67 -2.01 -10.02
C LEU A 149 1.60 -0.79 -9.95
N ALA A 150 2.90 -0.97 -9.77
CA ALA A 150 3.89 0.10 -9.92
C ALA A 150 3.93 0.61 -11.38
N PHE A 151 3.84 -0.31 -12.35
CA PHE A 151 3.72 0.04 -13.76
C PHE A 151 2.47 0.89 -14.03
N LEU A 152 1.32 0.45 -13.52
CA LEU A 152 0.06 1.22 -13.63
C LEU A 152 0.16 2.60 -12.97
N SER A 153 0.78 2.67 -11.79
CA SER A 153 0.99 3.93 -11.06
C SER A 153 1.87 4.90 -11.84
N LYS A 154 2.96 4.41 -12.45
CA LYS A 154 3.83 5.22 -13.34
C LYS A 154 3.03 5.77 -14.51
N PHE A 155 2.27 4.92 -15.19
CA PHE A 155 1.44 5.31 -16.33
C PHE A 155 0.38 6.36 -15.98
N LEU A 156 -0.25 6.25 -14.80
CA LEU A 156 -1.19 7.25 -14.29
C LEU A 156 -0.49 8.58 -13.97
N LEU A 157 0.70 8.55 -13.37
CA LEU A 157 1.48 9.75 -13.06
C LEU A 157 1.92 10.52 -14.31
N GLU A 158 2.20 9.82 -15.41
CA GLU A 158 2.56 10.44 -16.68
C GLU A 158 1.38 11.12 -17.38
N ARG A 159 0.16 10.63 -17.14
CA ARG A 159 -1.08 11.16 -17.76
C ARG A 159 -1.78 12.23 -16.92
N LEU A 160 -1.55 12.26 -15.61
CA LEU A 160 -2.17 13.22 -14.72
C LEU A 160 -1.36 14.53 -14.65
N PRO A 161 -2.00 15.70 -14.80
CA PRO A 161 -1.30 16.98 -14.67
C PRO A 161 -0.74 17.11 -13.25
N PRO A 162 0.54 17.50 -13.09
CA PRO A 162 1.13 17.63 -11.76
C PRO A 162 0.40 18.70 -10.96
N VAL A 163 0.08 18.38 -9.70
CA VAL A 163 -0.45 19.39 -8.77
C VAL A 163 0.65 20.41 -8.50
N LYS A 164 0.54 21.59 -9.13
CA LYS A 164 1.53 22.69 -9.20
C LYS A 164 2.13 23.15 -7.85
N GLU A 165 1.56 22.76 -6.71
CA GLU A 165 1.87 23.29 -5.38
C GLU A 165 2.82 22.44 -4.52
N TYR A 166 3.42 21.38 -5.05
CA TYR A 166 4.46 20.63 -4.32
C TYR A 166 5.85 20.86 -4.93
N GLY A 167 6.59 21.81 -4.34
CA GLY A 167 8.01 22.07 -4.61
C GLY A 167 8.98 20.95 -4.19
N PHE A 168 8.50 19.91 -3.51
CA PHE A 168 9.30 18.73 -3.13
C PHE A 168 9.14 17.55 -4.11
N ALA A 169 7.91 17.28 -4.57
CA ALA A 169 7.65 16.23 -5.53
C ALA A 169 8.00 16.65 -6.96
N SER A 170 7.94 17.94 -7.32
CA SER A 170 8.29 18.38 -8.69
C SER A 170 9.77 18.20 -9.03
N ASN A 171 10.67 18.30 -8.05
CA ASN A 171 12.11 18.18 -8.27
C ASN A 171 12.60 16.72 -8.25
N GLN A 172 11.94 15.83 -7.49
CA GLN A 172 12.18 14.38 -7.53
C GLN A 172 11.42 13.70 -8.68
N ASN A 173 10.16 14.05 -8.99
CA ASN A 173 9.43 13.51 -10.14
C ASN A 173 10.13 13.84 -11.47
N LYS A 174 10.67 15.06 -11.64
CA LYS A 174 11.46 15.39 -12.84
C LYS A 174 12.75 14.56 -12.99
N LYS A 175 13.32 14.02 -11.90
CA LYS A 175 14.54 13.20 -11.94
C LYS A 175 14.27 11.70 -11.95
N ILE A 176 13.20 11.23 -11.29
CA ILE A 176 12.84 9.80 -11.23
C ILE A 176 12.13 9.36 -12.50
N ILE A 177 11.24 10.18 -13.08
CA ILE A 177 10.60 9.91 -14.38
C ILE A 177 11.66 9.94 -15.51
N LYS A 178 12.72 10.75 -15.37
CA LYS A 178 13.84 10.82 -16.32
C LYS A 178 14.90 9.71 -16.16
N LYS A 179 14.87 8.91 -15.10
CA LYS A 179 15.89 7.86 -14.83
C LYS A 179 15.40 6.43 -15.08
N SER A 180 14.19 6.26 -15.61
CA SER A 180 13.60 4.95 -15.94
C SER A 180 13.22 4.88 -17.41
#